data_AF-A0A7X8YP11-F1
#
_entry.id   AF-A0A7X8YP11-F1
#
_cell.length_a   1.000
_cell.length_b   1.000
_cell.length_c   1.000
_cell.angle_alpha   90.00
_cell.angle_beta   90.00
_cell.angle_gamma   90.00
#
_symmetry.space_group_name_H-M   'P 1'
#
loop_
_entity.id
_entity.type
_entity.pdbx_description
1 polymer ?
#
loop_
_entity_poly.entity_id
_entity_poly.type
_entity_poly.pdbx_seq_one_letter_code
_entity_poly.pdbx_strand_id
1 'polypeptide(L)'
;MDTKLGYAGGAGSDGVKLWPAYLCFIIFGILIPFSQPEFKFTTMIYSVIVALVVGLLAVNLLILVFNSGNAALRQTDGGFAREAVGTGMLFMIPFTALAIMALAMLGWNAIMPFASAAITTAAATAGTEAMKRGAQGVKNVMIPSLVAIVLSTGWMMLTAILP
;
A
#
# COMPACT_ATOMS: atom_id res chain seq x y z
N MET A 1 28.13 -11.58 16.86
CA MET A 1 26.88 -12.35 16.68
C MET A 1 26.25 -11.88 15.38
N ASP A 2 26.63 -12.51 14.27
CA ASP A 2 26.03 -12.28 12.96
C ASP A 2 24.66 -12.96 12.91
N THR A 3 23.60 -12.16 13.06
CA THR A 3 22.26 -12.62 12.70
C THR A 3 22.19 -12.67 11.18
N LYS A 4 22.66 -13.79 10.60
CA LYS A 4 22.28 -14.20 9.26
C LYS A 4 20.77 -14.45 9.27
N LEU A 5 20.00 -13.41 8.96
CA LEU A 5 18.60 -13.53 8.60
C LEU A 5 18.56 -14.40 7.34
N GLY A 6 18.37 -15.70 7.55
CA GLY A 6 18.23 -16.68 6.49
C GLY A 6 17.02 -16.33 5.64
N TYR A 7 17.28 -15.87 4.42
CA TYR A 7 16.53 -16.21 3.22
C TYR A 7 17.40 -15.85 2.01
N ALA A 8 18.36 -16.73 1.72
CA ALA A 8 18.98 -16.83 0.41
C ALA A 8 18.02 -17.61 -0.49
N GLY A 9 17.08 -16.88 -1.07
CA GLY A 9 16.12 -17.42 -2.02
C GLY A 9 15.47 -16.22 -2.70
N GLY A 10 16.15 -15.69 -3.72
CA GLY A 10 15.49 -14.79 -4.66
C GLY A 10 14.21 -15.47 -5.10
N ALA A 11 13.08 -14.78 -4.99
CA ALA A 11 11.86 -15.31 -5.57
C ALA A 11 12.17 -15.57 -7.05
N GLY A 12 11.83 -16.77 -7.51
CA GLY A 12 12.00 -17.15 -8.91
C GLY A 12 11.35 -16.13 -9.84
N SER A 13 11.65 -16.24 -11.13
CA SER A 13 11.25 -15.34 -12.22
C SER A 13 9.75 -15.05 -12.37
N ASP A 14 8.90 -15.54 -11.48
CA ASP A 14 7.50 -15.15 -11.35
C ASP A 14 7.42 -13.78 -10.69
N GLY A 15 7.55 -12.73 -11.52
CA GLY A 15 7.49 -11.34 -11.10
C GLY A 15 6.36 -11.08 -10.10
N VAL A 16 6.69 -10.42 -8.99
CA VAL A 16 5.75 -10.24 -7.89
C VAL A 16 4.48 -9.54 -8.37
N LYS A 17 3.38 -10.22 -8.09
CA LYS A 17 2.03 -9.89 -8.51
C LYS A 17 1.53 -8.70 -7.68
N LEU A 18 1.44 -7.52 -8.29
CA LEU A 18 0.92 -6.29 -7.67
C LEU A 18 -0.62 -6.24 -7.60
N TRP A 19 -1.31 -7.14 -8.30
CA TRP A 19 -2.78 -7.18 -8.35
C TRP A 19 -3.49 -7.31 -6.99
N PRO A 20 -2.98 -8.02 -5.95
CA PRO A 20 -3.65 -8.10 -4.66
C PRO A 20 -3.76 -6.74 -3.99
N ALA A 21 -2.74 -5.88 -4.16
CA ALA A 21 -2.75 -4.52 -3.65
C ALA A 21 -3.89 -3.71 -4.28
N TYR A 22 -4.00 -3.76 -5.61
CA TYR A 22 -5.06 -3.05 -6.34
C TYR A 22 -6.46 -3.55 -5.97
N LEU A 23 -6.61 -4.84 -5.70
CA LEU A 23 -7.87 -5.37 -5.16
C LEU A 23 -8.19 -4.80 -3.78
N CYS A 24 -7.22 -4.69 -2.88
CA CYS A 24 -7.43 -4.03 -1.60
C CYS A 24 -7.92 -2.58 -1.78
N PHE A 25 -7.29 -1.82 -2.68
CA PHE A 25 -7.74 -0.45 -2.99
C PHE A 25 -9.17 -0.43 -3.57
N ILE A 26 -9.52 -1.33 -4.49
CA ILE A 26 -10.88 -1.44 -5.02
C ILE A 26 -11.88 -1.73 -3.90
N ILE A 27 -11.56 -2.66 -3.00
CA ILE A 27 -12.43 -3.00 -1.86
C ILE A 27 -12.63 -1.78 -0.97
N PHE A 28 -11.56 -1.10 -0.56
CA PHE A 28 -11.68 0.14 0.20
C PHE A 28 -12.52 1.20 -0.53
N GLY A 29 -12.34 1.33 -1.86
CA GLY A 29 -13.16 2.15 -2.74
C GLY A 29 -14.65 1.84 -2.65
N ILE A 30 -14.99 0.55 -2.75
CA ILE A 30 -16.38 0.06 -2.68
C ILE A 30 -16.99 0.29 -1.29
N LEU A 31 -16.21 0.17 -0.22
CA LEU A 31 -16.70 0.32 1.15
C LEU A 31 -17.05 1.79 1.51
N ILE A 32 -16.40 2.78 0.91
CA ILE A 32 -16.62 4.22 1.20
C ILE A 32 -18.09 4.66 1.15
N PRO A 33 -18.89 4.41 0.09
CA PRO A 33 -20.29 4.85 0.05
C PRO A 33 -21.18 4.20 1.12
N PHE A 34 -20.83 3.00 1.61
CA PHE A 34 -21.56 2.35 2.70
C PHE A 34 -21.28 2.95 4.08
N SER A 35 -20.29 3.85 4.14
CA SER A 35 -19.93 4.60 5.34
C SER A 35 -20.65 5.95 5.43
N GLN A 36 -21.28 6.38 4.32
CA GLN A 36 -22.01 7.63 4.22
C GLN A 36 -23.47 7.46 4.68
N PRO A 37 -24.13 8.52 5.19
CA PRO A 37 -25.54 8.47 5.60
C PRO A 37 -26.50 8.15 4.45
N GLU A 38 -26.17 8.64 3.25
CA GLU A 38 -26.95 8.41 2.04
C GLU A 38 -26.11 7.64 1.02
N PHE A 39 -26.60 6.48 0.63
CA PHE A 39 -25.98 5.72 -0.44
C PHE A 39 -26.31 6.33 -1.80
N LYS A 40 -25.28 6.76 -2.52
CA LYS A 40 -25.39 7.24 -3.91
C LYS A 40 -24.46 6.43 -4.81
N PHE A 41 -25.00 5.93 -5.91
CA PHE A 41 -24.24 5.13 -6.87
C PHE A 41 -23.11 5.93 -7.53
N THR A 42 -23.29 7.25 -7.71
CA THR A 42 -22.26 8.18 -8.18
C THR A 42 -21.05 8.21 -7.25
N THR A 43 -21.27 8.25 -5.94
CA THR A 43 -20.23 8.26 -4.90
C THR A 43 -19.43 6.97 -4.94
N MET A 44 -20.08 5.82 -5.18
CA MET A 44 -19.39 4.54 -5.36
C MET A 44 -18.46 4.54 -6.58
N ILE A 45 -18.94 5.02 -7.73
CA ILE A 45 -18.11 5.06 -8.93
C ILE A 45 -16.90 5.95 -8.69
N TYR A 46 -17.12 7.17 -8.16
CA TYR A 46 -16.02 8.09 -7.89
C TYR A 46 -15.06 7.56 -6.83
N SER A 47 -15.55 6.93 -5.76
CA SER A 47 -14.69 6.37 -4.71
C SER A 47 -13.82 5.24 -5.23
N VAL A 48 -14.34 4.36 -6.09
CA VAL A 48 -13.56 3.29 -6.74
C VAL A 48 -12.50 3.88 -7.68
N ILE A 49 -12.86 4.87 -8.51
CA ILE A 49 -11.90 5.53 -9.39
C ILE A 49 -10.78 6.19 -8.58
N VAL A 50 -11.13 6.96 -7.54
CA VAL A 50 -10.15 7.61 -6.66
C VAL A 50 -9.27 6.58 -5.98
N ALA A 51 -9.85 5.50 -5.45
CA ALA A 51 -9.07 4.44 -4.79
C ALA A 51 -8.08 3.77 -5.75
N LEU A 52 -8.48 3.52 -7.01
CA LEU A 52 -7.59 2.99 -8.03
C LEU A 52 -6.46 3.96 -8.38
N VAL A 53 -6.77 5.26 -8.56
CA VAL A 53 -5.76 6.29 -8.81
C VAL A 53 -4.77 6.38 -7.65
N VAL A 54 -5.26 6.41 -6.41
CA VAL A 54 -4.42 6.43 -5.21
C VAL A 54 -3.59 5.15 -5.11
N GLY A 55 -4.15 3.98 -5.40
CA GLY A 55 -3.43 2.72 -5.41
C GLY A 55 -2.31 2.67 -6.43
N LEU A 56 -2.58 3.14 -7.66
CA LEU A 56 -1.57 3.28 -8.72
C LEU A 56 -0.49 4.27 -8.30
N LEU A 57 -0.85 5.42 -7.73
CA LEU A 57 0.10 6.42 -7.26
C LEU A 57 0.95 5.86 -6.11
N ALA A 58 0.37 5.18 -5.13
CA ALA A 58 1.07 4.60 -4.01
C ALA A 58 2.13 3.59 -4.48
N VAL A 59 1.75 2.63 -5.32
CA VAL A 59 2.69 1.64 -5.86
C VAL A 59 3.80 2.31 -6.65
N ASN A 60 3.45 3.21 -7.59
CA ASN A 60 4.45 3.83 -8.46
C ASN A 60 5.39 4.77 -7.71
N LEU A 61 4.88 5.56 -6.76
CA LEU A 61 5.71 6.44 -5.94
C LEU A 61 6.65 5.65 -5.04
N LEU A 62 6.19 4.55 -4.43
CA LEU A 62 7.05 3.67 -3.65
C LEU A 62 8.17 3.08 -4.52
N ILE A 63 7.84 2.55 -5.70
CA ILE A 63 8.84 2.02 -6.65
C ILE A 63 9.85 3.11 -7.03
N LEU A 64 9.38 4.33 -7.33
CA LEU A 64 10.23 5.46 -7.69
C LEU A 64 11.16 5.86 -6.54
N VAL A 65 10.64 5.94 -5.32
CA VAL A 65 11.42 6.25 -4.10
C VAL A 65 12.49 5.20 -3.86
N PHE A 66 12.16 3.91 -3.98
CA PHE A 66 13.15 2.84 -3.81
C PHE A 66 14.23 2.88 -4.90
N ASN A 67 13.83 3.05 -6.17
CA ASN A 67 14.75 3.11 -7.30
C ASN A 67 15.69 4.33 -7.25
N SER A 68 15.17 5.49 -6.83
CA SER A 68 15.98 6.72 -6.71
C SER A 68 16.86 6.72 -5.47
N GLY A 69 16.36 6.19 -4.34
CA GLY A 69 17.10 6.10 -3.09
C GLY A 69 18.26 5.08 -3.11
N ASN A 70 18.23 4.13 -4.06
CA ASN A 70 19.15 3.00 -4.14
C ASN A 70 19.64 2.74 -5.58
N ALA A 71 20.21 3.78 -6.21
CA ALA A 71 20.69 3.71 -7.59
C ALA A 71 21.69 2.56 -7.85
N ALA A 72 22.56 2.25 -6.87
CA ALA A 72 23.50 1.14 -6.96
C ALA A 72 22.79 -0.22 -7.02
N LEU A 73 21.79 -0.45 -6.16
CA LEU A 73 20.99 -1.68 -6.18
C LEU A 73 20.14 -1.80 -7.44
N ARG A 74 19.60 -0.69 -7.94
CA ARG A 74 18.86 -0.69 -9.22
C ARG A 74 19.72 -1.16 -10.40
N GLN A 75 21.02 -0.87 -10.39
CA GLN A 75 21.93 -1.31 -11.45
C GLN A 75 22.26 -2.81 -11.35
N THR A 76 22.25 -3.37 -10.14
CA THR A 76 22.54 -4.79 -9.89
C THR A 76 21.29 -5.67 -10.00
N ASP A 77 20.13 -5.17 -9.55
CA ASP A 77 18.82 -5.82 -9.59
C ASP A 77 17.74 -4.78 -9.95
N GLY A 78 17.42 -4.67 -11.23
CA GLY A 78 16.41 -3.73 -11.72
C GLY A 78 14.97 -4.05 -11.26
N GLY A 79 14.73 -5.26 -10.74
CA GLY A 79 13.43 -5.72 -10.26
C GLY A 79 13.21 -5.49 -8.77
N PHE A 80 14.27 -5.21 -8.00
CA PHE A 80 14.23 -5.23 -6.53
C PHE A 80 13.12 -4.34 -5.95
N ALA A 81 12.92 -3.14 -6.50
CA ALA A 81 11.97 -2.16 -5.98
C ALA A 81 10.53 -2.63 -6.17
N ARG A 82 10.22 -3.21 -7.34
CA ARG A 82 8.88 -3.73 -7.65
C ARG A 82 8.55 -4.93 -6.77
N GLU A 83 9.55 -5.76 -6.53
CA GLU A 83 9.42 -6.95 -5.69
C GLU A 83 9.27 -6.60 -4.21
N ALA A 84 10.09 -5.68 -3.69
CA ALA A 84 9.97 -5.17 -2.32
C ALA A 84 8.59 -4.52 -2.08
N VAL A 85 8.13 -3.68 -3.01
CA VAL A 85 6.80 -3.06 -2.93
C VAL A 85 5.70 -4.10 -3.03
N GLY A 86 5.79 -5.05 -3.97
CA GLY A 86 4.78 -6.08 -4.13
C GLY A 86 4.63 -6.96 -2.89
N THR A 87 5.74 -7.39 -2.30
CA THR A 87 5.74 -8.16 -1.04
C THR A 87 5.22 -7.34 0.13
N GLY A 88 5.64 -6.07 0.24
CA GLY A 88 5.14 -5.16 1.29
C GLY A 88 3.64 -4.91 1.19
N MET A 89 3.10 -4.74 -0.02
CA MET A 89 1.68 -4.48 -0.24
C MET A 89 0.76 -5.66 0.08
N LEU A 90 1.27 -6.88 0.20
CA LEU A 90 0.48 -8.02 0.71
C LEU A 90 -0.02 -7.79 2.13
N PHE A 91 0.67 -6.95 2.91
CA PHE A 91 0.23 -6.58 4.25
C PHE A 91 -1.03 -5.71 4.27
N MET A 92 -1.53 -5.23 3.12
CA MET A 92 -2.83 -4.54 3.05
C MET A 92 -4.02 -5.48 3.25
N ILE A 93 -3.86 -6.77 2.93
CA ILE A 93 -4.91 -7.79 2.98
C ILE A 93 -5.57 -7.88 4.37
N PRO A 94 -4.83 -8.06 5.48
CA PRO A 94 -5.45 -8.14 6.80
C PRO A 94 -6.22 -6.87 7.19
N PHE A 95 -5.73 -5.67 6.87
CA PHE A 95 -6.44 -4.42 7.14
C PHE A 95 -7.71 -4.28 6.30
N THR A 96 -7.68 -4.76 5.07
CA THR A 96 -8.87 -4.78 4.20
C THR A 96 -9.94 -5.70 4.79
N ALA A 97 -9.55 -6.90 5.26
CA ALA A 97 -10.46 -7.81 5.94
C ALA A 97 -11.03 -7.20 7.25
N LEU A 98 -10.18 -6.55 8.04
CA LEU A 98 -10.62 -5.83 9.25
C LEU A 98 -11.61 -4.70 8.93
N ALA A 99 -11.41 -3.95 7.84
CA ALA A 99 -12.33 -2.90 7.42
C ALA A 99 -13.70 -3.46 7.01
N ILE A 100 -13.74 -4.58 6.29
CA ILE A 100 -14.99 -5.27 5.95
C ILE A 100 -15.70 -5.71 7.23
N MET A 101 -15.00 -6.36 8.16
CA MET A 101 -15.61 -6.82 9.41
C MET A 101 -16.10 -5.65 10.28
N ALA A 102 -15.32 -4.57 10.38
CA ALA A 102 -15.70 -3.38 11.13
C ALA A 102 -16.98 -2.76 10.58
N LEU A 103 -17.10 -2.62 9.26
CA LEU A 103 -18.29 -2.05 8.64
C LEU A 103 -19.48 -3.02 8.70
N ALA A 104 -19.30 -4.26 8.24
CA ALA A 104 -20.40 -5.20 8.01
C ALA A 104 -20.87 -5.93 9.27
N MET A 105 -19.97 -6.23 10.23
CA MET A 105 -20.33 -6.98 11.44
C MET A 105 -20.55 -6.07 12.64
N LEU A 106 -19.74 -5.01 12.77
CA LEU A 106 -19.78 -4.11 13.95
C LEU A 106 -20.54 -2.81 13.69
N GLY A 107 -20.84 -2.48 12.42
CA GLY A 107 -21.47 -1.21 12.04
C GLY A 107 -20.57 0.01 12.30
N TRP A 108 -19.26 -0.18 12.42
CA TRP A 108 -18.30 0.88 12.71
C TRP A 108 -17.79 1.51 11.42
N ASN A 109 -17.95 2.84 11.30
CA ASN A 109 -17.35 3.60 10.22
C ASN A 109 -15.85 3.83 10.48
N ALA A 110 -15.05 2.79 10.20
CA ALA A 110 -13.60 2.79 10.40
C ALA A 110 -12.79 2.51 9.12
N ILE A 111 -13.41 2.59 7.95
CA ILE A 111 -12.79 2.27 6.65
C ILE A 111 -11.53 3.12 6.42
N MET A 112 -11.61 4.44 6.64
CA MET A 112 -10.49 5.35 6.40
C MET A 112 -9.29 5.10 7.35
N PRO A 113 -9.49 4.94 8.68
CA PRO A 113 -8.43 4.48 9.57
C PRO A 113 -7.74 3.18 9.12
N PHE A 114 -8.52 2.17 8.71
CA PHE A 114 -7.96 0.91 8.22
C PHE A 114 -7.20 1.07 6.90
N ALA A 115 -7.72 1.86 5.96
CA ALA A 115 -7.04 2.15 4.70
C ALA A 115 -5.69 2.85 4.93
N SER A 116 -5.66 3.87 5.80
CA SER A 116 -4.42 4.58 6.16
C SER A 116 -3.40 3.67 6.85
N ALA A 117 -3.86 2.84 7.80
CA ALA A 117 -3.01 1.87 8.47
C ALA A 117 -2.46 0.82 7.49
N ALA A 118 -3.28 0.37 6.53
CA ALA A 118 -2.89 -0.56 5.49
C ALA A 118 -1.75 -0.01 4.62
N ILE A 119 -1.90 1.21 4.10
CA ILE A 119 -0.90 1.85 3.22
C ILE A 119 0.40 2.10 4.00
N THR A 120 0.29 2.64 5.23
CA THR A 120 1.46 2.93 6.06
C THR A 120 2.23 1.67 6.41
N THR A 121 1.53 0.61 6.83
CA THR A 121 2.15 -0.68 7.15
C THR A 121 2.77 -1.31 5.91
N ALA A 122 2.06 -1.28 4.78
CA ALA A 122 2.58 -1.81 3.52
C ALA A 122 3.85 -1.09 3.06
N ALA A 123 3.90 0.24 3.16
CA ALA A 123 5.07 1.04 2.82
C ALA A 123 6.25 0.76 3.76
N ALA A 124 5.98 0.66 5.07
CA ALA A 124 7.00 0.30 6.06
C ALA A 124 7.57 -1.10 5.79
N THR A 125 6.70 -2.08 5.54
CA THR A 125 7.14 -3.44 5.21
C THR A 125 7.88 -3.50 3.88
N ALA A 126 7.45 -2.78 2.85
CA ALA A 126 8.19 -2.65 1.60
C ALA A 126 9.61 -2.09 1.84
N GLY A 127 9.74 -1.14 2.76
CA GLY A 127 11.04 -0.63 3.20
C GLY A 127 11.91 -1.72 3.86
N THR A 128 11.32 -2.55 4.71
CA THR A 128 12.04 -3.69 5.31
C THR A 128 12.44 -4.74 4.29
N GLU A 129 11.60 -5.01 3.29
CA GLU A 129 11.90 -5.94 2.20
C GLU A 129 13.01 -5.39 1.28
N ALA A 130 13.02 -4.09 1.03
CA ALA A 130 14.12 -3.44 0.33
C ALA A 130 15.44 -3.56 1.13
N MET A 131 15.40 -3.38 2.46
CA MET A 131 16.59 -3.51 3.31
C MET A 131 17.17 -4.93 3.31
N LYS A 132 16.31 -5.96 3.32
CA LYS A 132 16.74 -7.36 3.18
C LYS A 132 17.50 -7.63 1.87
N ARG A 133 17.18 -6.87 0.81
CA ARG A 133 17.82 -6.97 -0.50
C ARG A 133 19.10 -6.15 -0.64
N GLY A 134 19.54 -5.51 0.44
CA GLY A 134 20.77 -4.73 0.49
C GLY A 134 20.56 -3.22 0.43
N ALA A 135 19.32 -2.72 0.38
CA ALA A 135 19.05 -1.30 0.46
C ALA A 135 19.36 -0.76 1.87
N GLN A 136 20.46 -0.03 2.05
CA GLN A 136 20.88 0.42 3.38
C GLN A 136 20.37 1.82 3.76
N GLY A 137 19.98 1.96 5.03
CA GLY A 137 19.70 3.23 5.70
C GLY A 137 18.24 3.45 6.09
N VAL A 138 18.03 4.14 7.22
CA VAL A 138 16.70 4.47 7.79
C VAL A 138 15.81 5.21 6.79
N LYS A 139 16.41 5.94 5.84
CA LYS A 139 15.72 6.61 4.72
C LYS A 139 14.82 5.67 3.90
N ASN A 140 15.19 4.39 3.78
CA ASN A 140 14.45 3.39 3.00
C ASN A 140 13.18 2.90 3.71
N VAL A 141 12.96 3.25 4.98
CA VAL A 141 11.69 3.02 5.68
C VAL A 141 10.96 4.34 5.89
N MET A 142 11.70 5.40 6.26
CA MET A 142 11.12 6.69 6.62
C MET A 142 10.48 7.41 5.43
N ILE A 143 11.15 7.46 4.27
CA ILE A 143 10.63 8.17 3.10
C ILE A 143 9.39 7.47 2.54
N PRO A 144 9.37 6.12 2.34
CA PRO A 144 8.16 5.40 1.97
C PRO A 144 6.98 5.63 2.92
N SER A 145 7.23 5.60 4.24
CA SER A 145 6.18 5.84 5.24
C SER A 145 5.64 7.27 5.19
N LEU A 146 6.50 8.28 5.00
CA LEU A 146 6.06 9.67 4.81
C LEU A 146 5.22 9.84 3.54
N VAL A 147 5.64 9.22 2.44
CA VAL A 147 4.87 9.20 1.20
C VAL A 147 3.50 8.55 1.41
N ALA A 148 3.45 7.42 2.14
CA ALA A 148 2.21 6.75 2.51
C ALA A 148 1.28 7.62 3.35
N ILE A 149 1.81 8.37 4.32
CA ILE A 149 1.03 9.29 5.15
C ILE A 149 0.42 10.41 4.29
N VAL A 150 1.22 11.03 3.42
CA VAL A 150 0.75 12.11 2.54
C VAL A 150 -0.32 11.60 1.58
N LEU A 151 -0.12 10.43 0.96
CA LEU A 151 -1.09 9.79 0.08
C LEU A 151 -2.38 9.43 0.82
N SER A 152 -2.29 8.85 2.02
CA SER A 152 -3.46 8.45 2.82
C SER A 152 -4.26 9.67 3.26
N THR A 153 -3.57 10.74 3.66
CA THR A 153 -4.20 12.02 4.02
C THR A 153 -4.89 12.65 2.82
N GLY A 154 -4.21 12.70 1.67
CA GLY A 154 -4.77 13.20 0.42
C GLY A 154 -6.00 12.41 -0.01
N TRP A 155 -5.94 11.08 0.07
CA TRP A 155 -7.10 10.23 -0.22
C TRP A 155 -8.27 10.51 0.72
N MET A 156 -8.03 10.67 2.01
CA MET A 156 -9.06 11.02 2.99
C MET A 156 -9.73 12.36 2.71
N MET A 157 -8.97 13.37 2.30
CA MET A 157 -9.54 14.66 1.88
C MET A 157 -10.39 14.52 0.62
N LEU A 158 -9.91 13.73 -0.37
CA LEU A 158 -10.64 13.47 -1.61
C LEU A 158 -11.95 12.73 -1.36
N THR A 159 -11.99 11.76 -0.45
CA THR A 159 -13.21 11.02 -0.15
C THR A 159 -14.21 11.83 0.65
N ALA A 160 -13.75 12.77 1.47
CA ALA A 160 -14.60 13.68 2.24
C ALA A 160 -15.36 14.69 1.36
N ILE A 161 -14.83 15.02 0.17
CA ILE A 161 -15.47 15.95 -0.77
C ILE A 161 -16.30 15.24 -1.85
N LEU A 162 -16.40 13.91 -1.81
CA LEU A 162 -17.24 13.16 -2.74
C LEU A 162 -18.73 13.48 -2.49
N PRO A 163 -19.55 13.55 -3.56
CA PRO A 163 -20.96 13.95 -3.49
C PRO A 163 -21.87 12.91 -2.82
#